data_AF-A0A3C2BE37-F1
#
_entry.id   AF-A0A3C2BE37-F1
#
_cell.length_a   1.000
_cell.length_b   1.000
_cell.length_c   1.000
_cell.angle_alpha   90.00
_cell.angle_beta   90.00
_cell.angle_gamma   90.00
#
_symmetry.space_group_name_H-M   'P 1'
#
loop_
_entity.id
_entity.type
_entity.pdbx_description
1 polymer ?
#
loop_
_entity_poly.entity_id
_entity_poly.type
_entity_poly.pdbx_seq_one_letter_code
_entity_poly.pdbx_strand_id
1 'polypeptide(L)'
;MSFNSSKYSLNHVQERFHDILTDEYTSKLRKTDNNSYLVFVRDDSDRIGIIEIKQPASSLGDVDGDKNVNASDASMILSEYASTSSGKPATLSLSVADVNGDGFIDASDASYVLAYYAYYSSGGSGTIQDFINKQ
;
A
#
# COMPACT_ATOMS: atom_id res chain seq x y z
N MET A 1 2.58 3.14 18.13
CA MET A 1 1.68 2.65 17.07
C MET A 1 1.33 1.22 17.41
N SER A 2 0.05 0.86 17.43
CA SER A 2 -0.39 -0.53 17.64
C SER A 2 -0.56 -1.21 16.29
N PHE A 3 0.01 -2.39 16.13
CA PHE A 3 -0.34 -3.32 15.05
C PHE A 3 -1.62 -4.07 15.38
N ASN A 4 -2.32 -4.46 14.32
CA ASN A 4 -3.54 -5.24 14.38
C ASN A 4 -3.38 -6.32 13.31
N SER A 5 -3.30 -7.57 13.71
CA SER A 5 -3.04 -8.72 12.83
C SER A 5 -4.07 -8.85 11.70
N SER A 6 -5.30 -8.36 11.87
CA SER A 6 -6.33 -8.36 10.83
C SER A 6 -6.09 -7.37 9.68
N LYS A 7 -5.22 -6.37 9.87
CA LYS A 7 -4.87 -5.36 8.85
C LYS A 7 -3.68 -5.73 7.98
N TYR A 8 -2.99 -6.83 8.30
CA TYR A 8 -1.75 -7.23 7.63
C TYR A 8 -1.86 -8.67 7.12
N SER A 9 -1.37 -8.93 5.91
CA SER A 9 -1.35 -10.27 5.34
C SER A 9 -0.26 -11.11 6.00
N LEU A 10 -0.67 -12.20 6.68
CA LEU A 10 0.25 -13.17 7.31
C LEU A 10 0.85 -14.18 6.31
N ASN A 11 0.55 -14.06 5.02
CA ASN A 11 0.98 -15.01 3.97
C ASN A 11 2.51 -15.10 3.81
N HIS A 12 3.24 -14.09 4.29
CA HIS A 12 4.71 -14.04 4.26
C HIS A 12 5.34 -14.34 5.63
N VAL A 13 4.53 -14.65 6.63
CA VAL A 13 4.96 -15.02 7.99
C VAL A 13 4.83 -16.53 8.14
N GLN A 14 5.91 -17.21 8.54
CA GLN A 14 5.84 -18.65 8.81
C GLN A 14 4.81 -18.93 9.92
N GLU A 15 4.00 -19.98 9.74
CA GLU A 15 2.87 -20.34 10.62
C GLU A 15 3.24 -20.39 12.11
N ARG A 16 4.43 -20.93 12.43
CA ARG A 16 4.97 -20.98 13.81
C ARG A 16 5.12 -19.62 14.52
N PHE A 17 4.99 -18.52 13.80
CA PHE A 17 5.10 -17.17 14.34
C PHE A 17 3.75 -16.44 14.42
N HIS A 18 2.65 -17.04 13.95
CA HIS A 18 1.33 -16.41 13.98
C HIS A 18 0.86 -16.18 15.42
N ASP A 19 1.15 -17.12 16.32
CA ASP A 19 0.79 -17.04 17.74
C ASP A 19 1.62 -16.03 18.55
N ILE A 20 2.76 -15.58 18.01
CA ILE A 20 3.64 -14.59 18.65
C ILE A 20 3.23 -13.15 18.29
N LEU A 21 2.46 -12.97 17.22
CA LEU A 21 1.97 -11.68 16.74
C LEU A 21 0.68 -11.23 17.45
N THR A 22 0.64 -11.36 18.78
CA THR A 22 -0.47 -10.90 19.63
C THR A 22 -0.36 -9.40 19.92
N ASP A 23 -1.47 -8.79 20.35
CA ASP A 23 -1.60 -7.39 20.76
C ASP A 23 -0.54 -6.91 21.77
N GLU A 24 0.09 -7.81 22.53
CA GLU A 24 1.21 -7.46 23.41
C GLU A 24 2.46 -7.03 22.63
N TYR A 25 2.79 -7.77 21.57
CA TYR A 25 3.99 -7.54 20.75
C TYR A 25 3.78 -6.50 19.65
N THR A 26 2.53 -6.15 19.35
CA THR A 26 2.18 -5.11 18.38
C THR A 26 2.67 -3.72 18.77
N SER A 27 2.87 -3.48 20.07
CA SER A 27 3.46 -2.26 20.62
C SER A 27 4.98 -2.19 20.49
N LYS A 28 5.64 -3.34 20.27
CA LYS A 28 7.11 -3.49 20.16
C LYS A 28 7.60 -3.47 18.70
N LEU A 29 6.70 -3.21 17.76
CA LEU A 29 7.04 -3.11 16.35
C LEU A 29 7.78 -1.83 16.02
N ARG A 30 8.77 -1.95 15.13
CA ARG A 30 9.47 -0.82 14.57
C ARG A 30 9.12 -0.67 13.10
N LYS A 31 8.55 0.48 12.72
CA LYS A 31 8.35 0.85 11.31
C LYS A 31 9.71 1.07 10.64
N THR A 32 9.88 0.55 9.44
CA THR A 32 11.06 0.74 8.60
C THR A 32 10.81 1.81 7.53
N ASP A 33 11.88 2.23 6.85
CA ASP A 33 11.81 3.25 5.81
C ASP A 33 11.05 2.76 4.57
N ASN A 34 11.05 1.45 4.30
CA ASN A 34 10.30 0.81 3.20
C ASN A 34 8.84 0.48 3.57
N ASN A 35 8.28 1.13 4.59
CA ASN A 35 6.91 0.91 5.07
C ASN A 35 6.60 -0.52 5.56
N SER A 36 7.63 -1.33 5.82
CA SER A 36 7.52 -2.61 6.54
C SER A 36 7.52 -2.40 8.06
N TYR A 37 7.31 -3.49 8.79
CA TYR A 37 7.47 -3.54 10.25
C TYR A 37 8.44 -4.63 10.64
N LEU A 38 9.37 -4.31 11.53
CA LEU A 38 10.21 -5.30 12.20
C LEU A 38 9.53 -5.76 13.48
N VAL A 39 9.40 -7.07 13.63
CA VAL A 39 8.95 -7.74 14.85
C VAL A 39 10.15 -8.44 15.48
N PHE A 40 10.38 -8.18 16.76
CA PHE A 40 11.31 -8.97 17.57
C PHE A 40 10.53 -10.15 18.15
N VAL A 41 10.89 -11.35 17.72
CA VAL A 41 10.30 -12.59 18.23
C VAL A 41 11.31 -13.29 19.12
N ARG A 42 10.84 -13.84 20.24
CA ARG A 42 11.62 -14.72 21.12
C ARG A 42 11.01 -16.11 21.01
N ASP A 43 11.83 -17.11 20.70
CA ASP A 43 11.37 -18.50 20.70
C ASP A 43 11.46 -19.13 22.10
N ASP A 44 10.93 -20.35 22.23
CA ASP A 44 10.90 -21.10 23.50
C ASP A 44 12.30 -21.45 24.05
N SER A 45 13.34 -21.28 23.22
CA SER A 45 14.76 -21.46 23.59
C SER A 45 15.45 -20.14 23.94
N ASP A 46 14.68 -19.07 24.16
CA ASP A 46 15.15 -17.71 24.47
C ASP A 46 15.94 -17.04 23.34
N ARG A 47 15.90 -17.57 22.10
CA ARG A 47 16.59 -16.98 20.96
C ARG A 47 15.76 -15.85 20.38
N ILE A 48 16.41 -14.73 20.08
CA ILE A 48 15.76 -13.56 19.47
C ILE A 48 15.93 -13.63 17.95
N GLY A 49 14.81 -13.64 17.22
CA GLY A 49 14.73 -13.49 15.77
C GLY A 49 14.10 -12.15 15.37
N ILE A 50 14.37 -11.71 14.14
CA ILE A 50 13.74 -10.52 13.54
C ILE A 50 12.92 -10.99 12.34
N ILE A 51 11.64 -10.61 12.31
CA ILE A 51 10.74 -10.85 11.17
C ILE A 51 10.39 -9.51 10.56
N GLU A 52 10.61 -9.35 9.25
CA GLU A 52 10.08 -8.23 8.48
C GLU A 52 8.68 -8.58 7.98
N ILE A 53 7.68 -7.87 8.46
CA ILE A 53 6.32 -7.91 7.93
C ILE A 53 6.20 -6.79 6.90
N LYS A 54 6.12 -7.16 5.63
CA LYS A 54 5.79 -6.23 4.55
C LYS A 54 4.30 -5.93 4.63
N GLN A 55 3.92 -4.65 4.61
CA GLN A 55 2.53 -4.32 4.32
C GLN A 55 2.15 -4.96 2.99
N PRO A 56 0.91 -5.47 2.84
CA PRO A 56 0.43 -5.83 1.51
C PRO A 56 0.62 -4.60 0.62
N ALA A 57 1.27 -4.78 -0.54
CA ALA A 57 1.37 -3.73 -1.53
C ALA A 57 -0.06 -3.23 -1.79
N SER A 58 -0.32 -1.97 -1.46
CA SER A 58 -1.59 -1.36 -1.83
C SER A 58 -1.61 -1.35 -3.34
N SER A 59 -2.59 -2.02 -3.95
CA SER A 59 -2.83 -1.91 -5.39
C SER A 59 -3.39 -0.54 -5.76
N LEU A 60 -3.69 0.33 -4.79
CA LEU A 60 -4.22 1.65 -5.05
C LEU A 60 -3.21 2.45 -5.89
N GLY A 61 -3.64 2.93 -7.05
CA GLY A 61 -2.82 3.61 -8.04
C GLY A 61 -1.98 2.70 -8.95
N ASP A 62 -1.97 1.37 -8.76
CA ASP A 62 -1.33 0.37 -9.62
C ASP A 62 -2.40 -0.29 -10.49
N VAL A 63 -2.77 0.38 -11.59
CA VAL A 63 -3.90 0.00 -12.44
C VAL A 63 -3.52 -0.99 -13.53
N ASP A 64 -2.22 -1.14 -13.83
CA ASP A 64 -1.71 -2.16 -14.75
C ASP A 64 -1.26 -3.46 -14.05
N GLY A 65 -1.12 -3.44 -12.72
CA GLY A 65 -0.81 -4.60 -11.90
C GLY A 65 0.66 -5.02 -11.93
N ASP A 66 1.56 -4.14 -12.38
CA ASP A 66 2.99 -4.40 -12.47
C ASP A 66 3.73 -4.23 -11.13
N LYS A 67 3.01 -3.82 -10.08
CA LYS A 67 3.47 -3.55 -8.70
C LYS A 67 4.22 -2.23 -8.52
N ASN A 68 4.21 -1.34 -9.51
CA ASN A 68 4.88 -0.05 -9.46
C ASN A 68 3.88 1.07 -9.79
N VAL A 69 3.46 1.83 -8.78
CA VAL A 69 2.65 3.04 -9.01
C VAL A 69 3.50 4.11 -9.68
N ASN A 70 3.26 4.38 -10.96
CA ASN A 70 4.08 5.27 -11.78
C ASN A 70 3.29 6.04 -12.86
N ALA A 71 4.00 6.69 -13.80
CA ALA A 71 3.37 7.51 -14.83
C ALA A 71 2.52 6.72 -15.85
N SER A 72 2.79 5.43 -16.02
CA SER A 72 1.96 4.52 -16.84
C SER A 72 0.56 4.39 -16.24
N ASP A 73 0.45 4.20 -14.93
CA ASP A 73 -0.83 4.12 -14.23
C ASP A 73 -1.65 5.39 -14.39
N ALA A 74 -1.01 6.55 -14.19
CA ALA A 74 -1.66 7.84 -14.39
C ALA A 74 -2.18 8.00 -15.83
N SER A 75 -1.42 7.54 -16.82
CA SER A 75 -1.83 7.59 -18.23
C SER A 75 -3.02 6.68 -18.50
N MET A 76 -3.08 5.51 -17.86
CA MET A 76 -4.20 4.58 -17.96
C MET A 76 -5.46 5.13 -17.28
N ILE A 77 -5.33 5.78 -16.13
CA ILE A 77 -6.44 6.49 -15.45
C ILE A 77 -6.99 7.60 -16.35
N LEU A 78 -6.12 8.41 -16.98
CA LEU A 78 -6.56 9.44 -17.93
C LEU A 78 -7.26 8.85 -19.16
N SER A 79 -6.75 7.73 -19.68
CA SER A 79 -7.38 7.02 -20.79
C SER A 79 -8.76 6.49 -20.42
N GLU A 80 -8.90 5.95 -19.20
CA GLU A 80 -10.18 5.49 -18.65
C GLU A 80 -11.16 6.65 -18.52
N TYR A 81 -10.75 7.77 -17.91
CA TYR A 81 -11.56 8.98 -17.78
C TYR A 81 -12.04 9.50 -19.15
N ALA A 82 -11.15 9.58 -20.14
CA ALA A 82 -11.52 10.00 -21.49
C ALA A 82 -12.51 9.05 -22.17
N SER A 83 -12.32 7.74 -21.97
CA SER A 83 -13.19 6.68 -22.50
C SER A 83 -14.59 6.76 -21.90
N THR A 84 -14.70 6.80 -20.58
CA THR A 84 -15.97 6.86 -19.84
C THR A 84 -16.70 8.18 -20.05
N SER A 85 -15.98 9.30 -20.11
CA SER A 85 -16.54 10.61 -20.48
C SER A 85 -17.12 10.65 -21.90
N SER A 86 -16.65 9.77 -22.78
CA SER A 86 -17.20 9.58 -24.13
C SER A 86 -18.37 8.58 -24.17
N GLY A 87 -18.89 8.16 -23.01
CA GLY A 87 -20.01 7.23 -22.89
C GLY A 87 -19.65 5.76 -23.04
N LYS A 88 -18.36 5.39 -23.03
CA LYS A 88 -17.95 3.99 -23.04
C LYS A 88 -18.04 3.40 -21.62
N PRO A 89 -18.23 2.08 -21.49
CA PRO A 89 -18.20 1.42 -20.19
C PRO A 89 -16.84 1.59 -19.51
N ALA A 90 -16.86 1.66 -18.17
CA ALA A 90 -15.65 1.62 -17.37
C ALA A 90 -14.96 0.25 -17.48
N THR A 91 -13.63 0.26 -17.52
CA THR A 91 -12.75 -0.91 -17.54
C THR A 91 -11.89 -1.01 -16.27
N LEU A 92 -11.62 0.10 -15.59
CA LEU A 92 -10.89 0.13 -14.33
C LEU A 92 -11.83 0.03 -13.12
N SER A 93 -11.33 -0.56 -12.03
CA SER A 93 -12.05 -0.62 -10.76
C SER A 93 -11.80 0.64 -9.93
N LEU A 94 -12.86 1.19 -9.33
CA LEU A 94 -12.77 2.28 -8.34
C LEU A 94 -11.80 1.94 -7.21
N SER A 95 -11.80 0.69 -6.72
CA SER A 95 -10.92 0.26 -5.63
C SER A 95 -9.41 0.35 -5.91
N VAL A 96 -9.03 0.65 -7.15
CA VAL A 96 -7.64 0.73 -7.62
C VAL A 96 -7.37 2.12 -8.21
N ALA A 97 -8.30 2.64 -9.02
CA ALA A 97 -8.11 3.86 -9.81
C ALA A 97 -8.63 5.15 -9.15
N ASP A 98 -9.61 5.07 -8.25
CA ASP A 98 -10.09 6.21 -7.43
C ASP A 98 -9.18 6.33 -6.20
N VAL A 99 -8.07 7.05 -6.37
CA VAL A 99 -7.00 7.13 -5.37
C VAL A 99 -7.27 8.21 -4.33
N ASN A 100 -8.07 9.22 -4.68
CA ASN A 100 -8.46 10.29 -3.76
C ASN A 100 -9.71 9.91 -2.93
N GLY A 101 -10.44 8.87 -3.32
CA GLY A 101 -11.60 8.33 -2.63
C GLY A 101 -12.87 9.16 -2.78
N ASP A 102 -13.00 9.96 -3.85
CA ASP A 102 -14.15 10.83 -4.09
C ASP A 102 -15.31 10.13 -4.82
N GLY A 103 -15.12 8.88 -5.24
CA GLY A 103 -16.10 8.04 -5.91
C GLY A 103 -16.08 8.15 -7.43
N PHE A 104 -15.13 8.89 -8.01
CA PHE A 104 -14.95 9.05 -9.45
C PHE A 104 -13.56 8.59 -9.88
N ILE A 105 -13.43 8.19 -11.15
CA ILE A 105 -12.12 7.95 -11.79
C ILE A 105 -11.90 9.09 -12.76
N ASP A 106 -11.08 10.07 -12.39
CA ASP A 106 -10.86 11.26 -13.20
C ASP A 106 -9.40 11.76 -13.24
N ALA A 107 -9.20 12.95 -13.80
CA ALA A 107 -7.87 13.53 -13.96
C ALA A 107 -7.19 13.89 -12.63
N SER A 108 -7.96 14.06 -11.55
CA SER A 108 -7.46 14.29 -10.19
C SER A 108 -6.73 13.05 -9.68
N ASP A 109 -7.27 11.86 -9.91
CA ASP A 109 -6.63 10.59 -9.54
C ASP A 109 -5.28 10.42 -10.22
N ALA A 110 -5.25 10.63 -11.54
CA ALA A 110 -4.02 10.57 -12.31
C ALA A 110 -2.99 11.59 -11.81
N SER A 111 -3.44 12.78 -11.41
CA SER A 111 -2.57 13.83 -10.85
C SER A 111 -1.98 13.41 -9.50
N TYR A 112 -2.77 12.77 -8.63
CA TYR A 112 -2.28 12.21 -7.37
C TYR A 112 -1.27 11.08 -7.60
N VAL A 113 -1.51 10.20 -8.56
CA VAL A 113 -0.54 9.15 -8.95
C VAL A 113 0.79 9.75 -9.38
N LEU A 114 0.78 10.76 -10.25
CA LEU A 114 2.00 11.45 -10.68
C LEU A 114 2.71 12.17 -9.53
N ALA A 115 1.97 12.86 -8.68
CA ALA A 115 2.52 13.57 -7.53
C ALA A 115 3.17 12.59 -6.54
N TYR A 116 2.52 11.44 -6.30
CA TYR A 116 3.08 10.37 -5.49
C TYR A 116 4.33 9.75 -6.13
N TYR A 117 4.29 9.45 -7.43
CA TYR A 117 5.45 8.92 -8.15
C TYR A 117 6.66 9.86 -8.05
N ALA A 118 6.46 11.17 -8.18
CA ALA A 118 7.52 12.17 -8.01
C ALA A 118 8.05 12.23 -6.56
N TYR A 119 7.15 12.20 -5.57
CA TYR A 119 7.52 12.12 -4.15
C TYR A 119 8.34 10.86 -3.85
N TYR A 120 7.90 9.70 -4.31
CA TYR A 120 8.61 8.44 -4.10
C TYR A 120 9.98 8.43 -4.81
N SER A 121 10.03 8.91 -6.05
CA SER A 121 11.27 8.99 -6.84
C SER A 121 12.30 9.97 -6.27
N SER A 122 11.88 10.93 -5.43
CA SER A 122 12.76 11.87 -4.74
C SER A 122 13.21 11.39 -3.35
N GLY A 123 12.96 10.12 -3.03
CA GLY A 123 13.34 9.50 -1.75
C GLY A 123 12.25 9.56 -0.67
N GLY A 124 11.04 10.00 -1.04
CA GLY A 124 9.86 9.86 -0.20
C GLY A 124 9.50 8.38 0.02
N SER A 125 8.85 8.10 1.15
CA SER A 125 8.38 6.76 1.48
C SER A 125 6.97 6.75 2.06
N GLY A 126 6.36 5.57 2.12
CA GLY A 126 4.95 5.35 2.45
C GLY A 126 4.14 4.89 1.23
N THR A 127 2.85 4.65 1.43
CA THR A 127 1.92 4.36 0.33
C THR A 127 1.40 5.63 -0.35
N ILE A 128 0.74 5.50 -1.50
CA ILE A 128 0.00 6.62 -2.11
C ILE A 128 -1.05 7.19 -1.16
N GLN A 129 -1.74 6.35 -0.38
CA GLN A 129 -2.70 6.81 0.62
C GLN A 129 -2.03 7.64 1.74
N ASP A 130 -0.85 7.21 2.22
CA ASP A 130 -0.09 7.97 3.21
C ASP A 130 0.34 9.35 2.67
N PHE A 131 0.62 9.43 1.36
CA PHE A 131 0.99 10.67 0.69
C PHE A 131 -0.21 11.62 0.55
N ILE A 132 -1.36 11.10 0.08
CA ILE A 132 -2.58 11.90 -0.11
C ILE A 132 -3.08 12.45 1.23
N ASN A 133 -3.11 11.63 2.29
CA ASN A 133 -3.59 12.04 3.62
C ASN A 133 -2.73 13.12 4.31
N LYS A 134 -1.56 13.47 3.77
CA LYS A 134 -0.68 14.52 4.30
C LYS A 134 -0.88 15.87 3.61
N GLN A 135 -1.64 15.93 2.51
CA GLN A 135 -1.97 17.17 1.80
C GLN A 135 -3.27 17.78 2.34
#